data_AF-A0A962BT34-F1
#
_entry.id   AF-A0A962BT34-F1
#
_cell.length_a   1.000
_cell.length_b   1.000
_cell.length_c   1.000
_cell.angle_alpha   90.00
_cell.angle_beta   90.00
_cell.angle_gamma   90.00
#
_symmetry.space_group_name_H-M   'P 1'
#
loop_
_entity.id
_entity.type
_entity.pdbx_description
1 polymer ?
#
loop_
_entity_poly.entity_id
_entity_poly.type
_entity_poly.pdbx_seq_one_letter_code
_entity_poly.pdbx_strand_id
1 'polypeptide(L)'
;MPRQRSPIQRAAGKLTSAIQKEWGEALGKPGEKVSEEVMHNSHRLLQAAAQGRLKEFLGDGTVGDFLGRHWVHAHSDLKRQIQVLQDLLDTS
;
A
#
# COMPACT_ATOMS: atom_id res chain seq x y z
N MET A 1 24.99 1.94 -2.91
CA MET A 1 24.72 2.84 -1.78
C MET A 1 23.32 2.56 -1.26
N PRO A 2 23.10 2.27 0.04
CA PRO A 2 21.75 2.18 0.55
C PRO A 2 21.18 3.60 0.55
N ARG A 3 20.34 3.92 -0.44
CA ARG A 3 19.51 5.13 -0.42
C ARG A 3 18.79 5.13 0.93
N GLN A 4 19.07 6.10 1.79
CA GLN A 4 18.29 6.30 3.02
C GLN A 4 16.83 6.38 2.59
N ARG A 5 16.04 5.38 2.97
CA ARG A 5 14.63 5.32 2.58
C ARG A 5 13.89 6.41 3.34
N SER A 6 13.16 7.26 2.63
CA SER A 6 12.31 8.27 3.24
C SER A 6 11.28 7.62 4.18
N PRO A 7 10.73 8.36 5.17
CA PRO A 7 9.64 7.85 6.01
C PRO A 7 8.49 7.27 5.18
N ILE A 8 8.13 7.94 4.07
CA ILE A 8 7.11 7.50 3.10
C ILE A 8 7.50 6.16 2.47
N GLN A 9 8.74 6.02 1.96
CA GLN A 9 9.22 4.74 1.41
C GLN A 9 9.20 3.60 2.43
N ARG A 10 9.54 3.89 3.69
CA ARG A 10 9.53 2.88 4.76
C ARG A 10 8.10 2.45 5.10
N ALA A 11 7.16 3.41 5.17
CA ALA A 11 5.75 3.12 5.40
C ALA A 11 5.13 2.34 4.24
N ALA A 12 5.38 2.76 2.99
CA ALA A 12 4.92 2.05 1.79
C ALA A 12 5.49 0.62 1.71
N GLY A 13 6.75 0.43 2.08
CA GLY A 13 7.37 -0.89 2.14
C GLY A 13 6.72 -1.80 3.19
N LYS A 14 6.44 -1.26 4.39
CA LYS A 14 5.73 -2.01 5.44
C LYS A 14 4.30 -2.39 5.02
N LEU A 15 3.59 -1.48 4.37
CA LEU A 15 2.25 -1.73 3.83
C LEU A 15 2.29 -2.85 2.77
N THR A 16 3.22 -2.77 1.83
CA THR A 16 3.41 -3.80 0.79
C THR A 16 3.71 -5.18 1.40
N SER A 17 4.61 -5.25 2.38
CA SER A 17 4.91 -6.53 3.06
C SER A 17 3.71 -7.11 3.81
N ALA A 18 2.88 -6.26 4.41
CA ALA A 18 1.66 -6.73 5.07
C ALA A 18 0.64 -7.25 4.04
N ILE A 19 0.46 -6.55 2.92
CA ILE A 19 -0.39 -7.00 1.81
C ILE A 19 0.10 -8.33 1.23
N GLN A 20 1.41 -8.48 1.06
CA GLN A 20 2.02 -9.72 0.57
C GLN A 20 1.75 -10.91 1.48
N LYS A 21 1.71 -10.69 2.80
CA LYS A 21 1.37 -11.75 3.75
C LYS A 21 -0.10 -12.19 3.57
N GLU A 22 -1.02 -11.23 3.58
CA GLU A 22 -2.46 -11.52 3.40
C GLU A 22 -2.75 -12.17 2.03
N TRP A 23 -2.07 -11.72 0.97
CA TRP A 23 -2.16 -12.32 -0.37
C TRP A 23 -1.68 -13.78 -0.36
N GLY A 24 -0.55 -14.07 0.29
CA GLY A 24 -0.04 -15.43 0.44
C GLY A 24 -1.01 -16.36 1.16
N GLU A 25 -1.75 -15.85 2.13
CA GLU A 25 -2.80 -16.60 2.85
C GLU A 25 -4.13 -16.71 2.07
N ALA A 26 -4.31 -15.90 1.02
CA ALA A 26 -5.48 -15.89 0.14
C ALA A 26 -5.31 -16.71 -1.16
N LEU A 27 -4.09 -17.14 -1.49
CA LEU A 27 -3.81 -17.98 -2.66
C LEU A 27 -4.67 -19.26 -2.63
N GLY A 28 -5.36 -19.54 -3.74
CA GLY A 28 -6.28 -20.68 -3.88
C GLY A 28 -7.66 -20.51 -3.24
N LYS A 29 -8.00 -19.32 -2.71
CA LYS A 29 -9.33 -19.00 -2.17
C LYS A 29 -10.19 -18.18 -3.16
N PRO A 30 -11.53 -18.26 -3.08
CA PRO A 30 -12.40 -17.35 -3.82
C PRO A 30 -12.09 -15.90 -3.41
N GLY A 31 -11.59 -15.09 -4.36
CA GLY A 31 -11.11 -13.73 -4.13
C GLY A 31 -9.67 -13.46 -4.58
N GLU A 32 -8.95 -14.49 -5.04
CA GLU A 32 -7.56 -14.40 -5.52
C GLU A 32 -7.31 -13.24 -6.51
N LYS A 33 -8.22 -13.02 -7.47
CA LYS A 33 -8.12 -11.92 -8.44
C LYS A 33 -8.11 -10.53 -7.79
N VAL A 34 -8.92 -10.32 -6.75
CA VAL A 34 -8.96 -9.05 -6.02
C VAL A 34 -7.67 -8.88 -5.23
N SER A 35 -7.19 -9.94 -4.59
CA SER A 35 -5.93 -9.90 -3.84
C SER A 35 -4.72 -9.70 -4.75
N GLU A 36 -4.72 -10.24 -5.97
CA GLU A 36 -3.66 -10.01 -6.98
C GLU A 36 -3.62 -8.55 -7.45
N GLU A 37 -4.79 -7.94 -7.71
CA GLU A 37 -4.87 -6.52 -8.06
C GLU A 37 -4.35 -5.63 -6.92
N VAL A 38 -4.74 -5.92 -5.68
CA VAL A 38 -4.26 -5.18 -4.50
C VAL A 38 -2.75 -5.32 -4.33
N MET A 39 -2.21 -6.53 -4.53
CA MET A 39 -0.77 -6.77 -4.52
C MET A 39 -0.06 -5.92 -5.57
N HIS A 40 -0.54 -5.92 -6.82
CA HIS A 40 0.05 -5.13 -7.88
C HIS A 40 -0.01 -3.63 -7.59
N ASN A 41 -1.15 -3.14 -7.07
CA ASN A 41 -1.31 -1.75 -6.65
C ASN A 41 -0.35 -1.39 -5.51
N SER A 42 -0.10 -2.29 -4.56
CA SER A 42 0.86 -2.06 -3.49
C SER A 42 2.30 -1.86 -3.99
N HIS A 43 2.71 -2.63 -5.00
CA HIS A 43 4.00 -2.45 -5.65
C HIS A 43 4.11 -1.12 -6.40
N ARG A 44 3.03 -0.68 -7.07
CA ARG A 44 2.97 0.63 -7.72
C ARG A 44 3.10 1.77 -6.71
N LEU A 45 2.45 1.67 -5.55
CA LEU A 45 2.62 2.63 -4.45
C LEU A 45 4.08 2.66 -3.95
N LEU A 46 4.69 1.49 -3.74
CA LEU A 46 6.08 1.40 -3.30
C LEU A 46 7.04 2.02 -4.31
N GLN A 47 6.81 1.82 -5.60
CA GLN A 47 7.61 2.42 -6.66
C GLN A 47 7.43 3.94 -6.72
N ALA A 48 6.19 4.45 -6.64
CA ALA A 48 5.92 5.88 -6.60
C ALA A 48 6.52 6.55 -5.36
N ALA A 49 6.41 5.90 -4.19
CA ALA A 49 7.11 6.31 -2.96
C ALA A 49 8.62 6.37 -3.18
N ALA A 50 9.18 5.40 -3.90
CA ALA A 50 10.60 5.35 -4.16
C ALA A 50 11.12 6.43 -5.12
N GLN A 51 10.22 6.95 -5.95
CA GLN A 51 10.49 8.09 -6.82
C GLN A 51 10.18 9.44 -6.16
N GLY A 52 9.63 9.45 -4.93
CA GLY A 52 9.20 10.67 -4.25
C GLY A 52 7.93 11.30 -4.85
N ARG A 53 7.22 10.58 -5.71
CA ARG A 53 6.04 11.07 -6.46
C ARG A 53 4.73 10.47 -5.96
N LEU A 54 4.71 9.91 -4.76
CA LEU A 54 3.54 9.18 -4.25
C LEU A 54 2.31 10.09 -4.13
N LYS A 55 2.48 11.33 -3.66
CA LYS A 55 1.41 12.32 -3.53
C LYS A 55 0.84 12.70 -4.90
N GLU A 56 1.70 13.00 -5.87
CA GLU A 56 1.29 13.28 -7.25
C GLU A 56 0.59 12.07 -7.91
N PHE A 57 1.07 10.87 -7.62
CA PHE A 57 0.51 9.63 -8.15
C PHE A 57 -0.89 9.32 -7.61
N LEU A 58 -1.14 9.64 -6.34
CA LEU A 58 -2.45 9.47 -5.69
C LEU A 58 -3.42 10.61 -6.03
N GLY A 59 -2.92 11.80 -6.33
CA GLY A 59 -3.75 12.99 -6.57
C GLY A 59 -4.61 13.33 -5.33
N ASP A 60 -5.90 13.56 -5.55
CA ASP A 60 -6.90 13.75 -4.48
C ASP A 60 -7.36 12.43 -3.83
N GLY A 61 -6.83 11.29 -4.29
CA GLY A 61 -7.15 9.96 -3.78
C GLY A 61 -6.42 9.61 -2.49
N THR A 62 -6.97 8.66 -1.73
CA THR A 62 -6.32 8.11 -0.54
C THR A 62 -5.61 6.80 -0.86
N VAL A 63 -4.60 6.46 -0.06
CA VAL A 63 -3.90 5.17 -0.17
C VAL A 63 -4.88 3.98 -0.11
N GLY A 64 -5.89 4.06 0.76
CA GLY A 64 -6.89 2.99 0.92
C GLY A 64 -7.84 2.85 -0.26
N ASP A 65 -8.15 3.97 -0.94
CA ASP A 65 -8.96 3.94 -2.15
C ASP A 65 -8.20 3.32 -3.32
N PHE A 66 -6.93 3.73 -3.50
CA PHE A 66 -6.06 3.22 -4.55
C PHE A 66 -5.79 1.71 -4.44
N LEU A 67 -5.66 1.19 -3.22
CA LEU A 67 -5.45 -0.24 -2.99
C LEU A 67 -6.70 -1.08 -3.26
N GLY A 68 -7.90 -0.50 -3.18
CA GLY A 68 -9.16 -1.22 -3.24
C GLY A 68 -9.87 -1.21 -1.90
N ARG A 69 -10.84 -0.31 -1.76
CA ARG A 69 -11.56 -0.02 -0.50
C ARG A 69 -12.20 -1.26 0.13
N HIS A 70 -12.75 -2.18 -0.68
CA HIS A 70 -13.34 -3.43 -0.20
C HIS A 70 -12.33 -4.34 0.48
N TRP A 71 -11.16 -4.51 -0.12
CA TRP A 71 -10.15 -5.42 0.40
C TRP A 71 -9.49 -4.85 1.67
N VAL A 72 -9.27 -3.54 1.71
CA VAL A 72 -8.84 -2.83 2.93
C VAL A 72 -9.86 -2.93 4.06
N HIS A 73 -11.15 -2.88 3.73
CA HIS A 73 -12.21 -3.01 4.73
C HIS A 73 -12.24 -4.41 5.35
N ALA A 74 -12.02 -5.45 4.52
CA ALA A 74 -11.95 -6.84 4.96
C ALA A 74 -10.73 -7.14 5.84
N HIS A 75 -9.60 -6.47 5.60
CA HIS A 75 -8.34 -6.72 6.32
C HIS A 75 -8.00 -5.57 7.28
N SER A 76 -8.57 -5.64 8.49
CA SER A 76 -8.45 -4.60 9.53
C SER A 76 -6.99 -4.31 9.93
N ASP A 77 -6.12 -5.32 9.89
CA ASP A 77 -4.69 -5.19 10.21
C ASP A 77 -3.94 -4.25 9.26
N LEU A 78 -4.46 -3.99 8.06
CA LEU A 78 -3.87 -3.07 7.09
C LEU A 78 -4.27 -1.62 7.31
N LYS A 79 -5.39 -1.37 8.01
CA LYS A 79 -5.89 -0.01 8.26
C LYS A 79 -4.85 0.85 8.98
N ARG A 80 -4.11 0.27 9.94
CA ARG A 80 -3.05 0.98 10.66
C ARG A 80 -1.91 1.38 9.71
N GLN A 81 -1.48 0.50 8.82
CA GLN A 81 -0.37 0.76 7.88
C GLN A 81 -0.77 1.80 6.84
N ILE A 82 -2.01 1.74 6.36
CA ILE A 82 -2.58 2.72 5.44
C ILE A 82 -2.66 4.10 6.11
N GLN A 83 -3.16 4.17 7.35
CA GLN A 83 -3.24 5.42 8.10
C GLN A 83 -1.87 6.06 8.30
N VAL A 84 -0.85 5.28 8.65
CA VAL A 84 0.51 5.78 8.81
C VAL A 84 1.07 6.33 7.49
N LEU A 85 0.83 5.65 6.37
CA LEU A 85 1.28 6.14 5.07
C LEU A 85 0.54 7.42 4.65
N GLN A 86 -0.76 7.49 4.92
CA GLN A 86 -1.59 8.66 4.63
C GLN A 86 -1.16 9.89 5.45
N ASP A 87 -0.96 9.73 6.75
CA ASP A 87 -0.51 10.80 7.65
C ASP A 87 0.84 11.42 7.21
N LEU A 88 1.76 10.56 6.73
CA LEU A 88 3.04 11.01 6.17
C LEU A 88 2.90 11.78 4.84
N LEU A 89 1.83 11.55 4.07
CA LEU A 89 1.55 12.27 2.82
C LEU A 89 0.85 13.60 3.06
N ASP A 90 -0.01 13.66 4.08
CA ASP A 90 -0.65 14.90 4.54
C ASP A 90 0.36 15.86 5.19
N THR A 91 1.38 15.32 5.86
CA THR A 91 2.42 16.12 6.53
C THR A 91 3.56 16.55 5.58
N SER A 92 3.68 15.97 4.38
CA SER A 92 4.77 16.21 3.42
C SER A 92 4.40 17.11 2.25
#